data_AF-A0A8I0TV36-F1
#
_entry.id   AF-A0A8I0TV36-F1
#
_cell.length_a   1.000
_cell.length_b   1.000
_cell.length_c   1.000
_cell.angle_alpha   90.00
_cell.angle_beta   90.00
_cell.angle_gamma   90.00
#
_symmetry.space_group_name_H-M   'P 1'
#
loop_
_entity.id
_entity.type
_entity.pdbx_description
1 polymer ?
#
loop_
_entity_poly.entity_id
_entity_poly.type
_entity_poly.pdbx_seq_one_letter_code
_entity_poly.pdbx_strand_id
1 'polypeptide(L)'
;MTGVPASAAGGTSGAKGATSAPGVPGAPSAAASSDAGEARAVRGGKLGAAAVNQASLWNIANILTMVRLVLVPGFVVLMLMDGGYDPVWRAWAWAAFAVAMITDVFDGHLARTYDLVTDFGKIADPIADKAIMGAALICLSYLGDLPWWVTGVILGRELGITLLRFIVIRYGVIPASRGGKLKTLIQGIAVGMYVLALEGWLATLRWWVMAAAVILTVVTGIDYVRQAIVLRRRGTAEREAAAEGTEH
;
A
#
# COMPACT_ATOMS: atom_id res chain seq x y z
N MET A 1 -10.85 18.00 56.20
CA MET A 1 -10.57 17.14 57.37
C MET A 1 -11.77 16.24 57.58
N THR A 2 -11.71 15.01 57.08
CA THR A 2 -12.56 13.82 57.30
C THR A 2 -12.07 12.85 56.21
N GLY A 3 -11.67 11.60 56.39
CA GLY A 3 -11.79 10.61 57.46
C GLY A 3 -11.85 9.27 56.72
N VAL A 4 -10.74 8.55 56.65
CA VAL A 4 -10.67 7.09 56.33
C VAL A 4 -11.13 6.37 57.62
N PRO A 5 -11.96 5.29 57.60
CA PRO A 5 -11.41 3.95 57.36
C PRO A 5 -12.33 2.88 56.74
N ALA A 6 -11.64 1.78 56.44
CA ALA A 6 -12.08 0.46 56.00
C ALA A 6 -13.10 -0.24 56.93
N SER A 7 -13.74 -1.29 56.42
CA SER A 7 -13.64 -2.67 56.96
C SER A 7 -14.89 -3.55 56.66
N ALA A 8 -14.61 -4.72 56.11
CA ALA A 8 -15.14 -6.06 56.42
C ALA A 8 -16.63 -6.47 56.27
N ALA A 9 -16.75 -7.72 55.78
CA ALA A 9 -17.54 -8.85 56.31
C ALA A 9 -18.91 -9.21 55.68
N GLY A 10 -19.07 -10.53 55.52
CA GLY A 10 -20.30 -11.29 55.19
C GLY A 10 -20.05 -12.22 53.99
N GLY A 11 -19.80 -13.53 54.10
CA GLY A 11 -20.23 -14.54 55.07
C GLY A 11 -21.47 -15.27 54.54
N THR A 12 -21.34 -16.49 54.02
CA THR A 12 -21.96 -17.79 54.48
C THR A 12 -22.24 -18.62 53.21
N SER A 13 -22.43 -19.94 53.16
CA SER A 13 -22.14 -21.14 53.95
C SER A 13 -22.79 -22.30 53.16
N GLY A 14 -22.24 -23.53 53.22
CA GLY A 14 -22.89 -24.76 52.75
C GLY A 14 -21.92 -25.68 52.00
N ALA A 15 -21.12 -26.52 52.69
CA ALA A 15 -21.44 -27.89 53.12
C ALA A 15 -21.42 -28.91 51.95
N LYS A 16 -20.92 -30.15 52.04
CA LYS A 16 -19.99 -30.92 52.89
C LYS A 16 -19.96 -32.32 52.24
N GLY A 17 -18.84 -33.04 52.30
CA GLY A 17 -18.73 -34.49 51.99
C GLY A 17 -17.53 -34.80 51.09
N ALA A 18 -16.30 -35.05 51.57
CA ALA A 18 -15.80 -36.24 52.31
C ALA A 18 -16.00 -37.55 51.50
N THR A 19 -15.04 -38.45 51.25
CA THR A 19 -13.68 -38.76 51.80
C THR A 19 -13.09 -39.87 50.90
N SER A 20 -11.81 -39.81 50.50
CA SER A 20 -10.66 -40.63 51.00
C SER A 20 -10.19 -41.80 50.08
N ALA A 21 -9.08 -41.57 49.36
CA ALA A 21 -7.74 -42.26 49.31
C ALA A 21 -7.60 -43.78 49.68
N PRO A 22 -6.42 -44.45 49.55
CA PRO A 22 -5.07 -44.01 49.09
C PRO A 22 -4.29 -45.02 48.19
N GLY A 23 -3.05 -44.67 47.77
CA GLY A 23 -2.01 -45.66 47.45
C GLY A 23 -0.98 -45.23 46.39
N VAL A 24 0.28 -45.05 46.80
CA VAL A 24 1.44 -44.54 46.03
C VAL A 24 2.42 -45.72 45.72
N PRO A 25 3.66 -45.51 45.23
CA PRO A 25 4.17 -45.52 43.85
C PRO A 25 5.06 -46.75 43.50
N GLY A 26 5.49 -46.87 42.24
CA GLY A 26 6.66 -47.71 41.90
C GLY A 26 7.01 -47.74 40.41
N ALA A 27 8.17 -47.20 40.05
CA ALA A 27 8.95 -47.54 38.85
C ALA A 27 10.30 -48.13 39.35
N PRO A 28 11.28 -48.58 38.53
CA PRO A 28 11.31 -48.99 37.11
C PRO A 28 12.04 -50.35 36.89
N SER A 29 12.03 -50.94 35.68
CA SER A 29 13.04 -51.94 35.18
C SER A 29 12.69 -52.28 33.71
N ALA A 30 13.47 -51.96 32.66
CA ALA A 30 14.77 -52.43 32.19
C ALA A 30 14.66 -53.37 30.95
N ALA A 31 15.31 -52.91 29.87
CA ALA A 31 16.13 -53.64 28.88
C ALA A 31 15.55 -54.58 27.79
N ALA A 32 16.07 -54.34 26.56
CA ALA A 32 16.42 -55.24 25.45
C ALA A 32 15.27 -55.85 24.60
N SER A 33 15.32 -56.03 23.28
CA SER A 33 16.37 -56.03 22.23
C SER A 33 15.75 -56.05 20.81
N SER A 34 16.52 -55.55 19.81
CA SER A 34 16.64 -55.89 18.35
C SER A 34 15.61 -56.83 17.68
N ASP A 35 15.23 -56.74 16.40
CA ASP A 35 15.99 -56.48 15.17
C ASP A 35 15.04 -56.36 13.94
N ALA A 36 15.55 -55.76 12.85
CA ALA A 36 15.27 -55.96 11.42
C ALA A 36 13.83 -55.96 10.82
N GLY A 37 13.65 -55.20 9.73
CA GLY A 37 12.68 -55.54 8.68
C GLY A 37 11.99 -54.38 7.98
N GLU A 38 12.42 -54.09 6.77
CA GLU A 38 12.02 -53.01 5.87
C GLU A 38 10.60 -53.15 5.26
N ALA A 39 10.09 -52.01 4.75
CA ALA A 39 9.02 -51.82 3.77
C ALA A 39 7.54 -51.73 4.25
N ARG A 40 7.01 -50.49 4.29
CA ARG A 40 6.07 -49.97 3.28
C ARG A 40 5.69 -48.52 3.58
N ALA A 41 6.20 -47.59 2.78
CA ALA A 41 5.64 -46.25 2.70
C ALA A 41 4.26 -46.27 2.03
N VAL A 42 3.36 -45.33 2.38
CA VAL A 42 2.85 -44.27 1.47
C VAL A 42 1.49 -43.71 1.94
N ARG A 43 1.48 -42.37 2.12
CA ARG A 43 0.38 -41.38 2.00
C ARG A 43 -0.77 -41.39 3.01
N GLY A 44 -0.52 -40.71 4.13
CA GLY A 44 -1.50 -39.80 4.73
C GLY A 44 -1.19 -38.37 4.29
N GLY A 45 -1.63 -38.00 3.08
CA GLY A 45 -1.43 -36.67 2.52
C GLY A 45 -2.04 -35.60 3.41
N LYS A 46 -1.20 -34.61 3.78
CA LYS A 46 -1.57 -33.33 4.36
C LYS A 46 -2.59 -32.60 3.47
N LEU A 47 -3.88 -32.93 3.59
CA LEU A 47 -4.96 -32.25 2.87
C LEU A 47 -5.62 -31.13 3.70
N GLY A 48 -5.10 -30.83 4.89
CA GLY A 48 -5.72 -29.86 5.80
C GLY A 48 -5.06 -28.48 5.91
N ALA A 49 -3.93 -28.22 5.24
CA ALA A 49 -3.10 -27.04 5.54
C ALA A 49 -2.79 -26.11 4.34
N ALA A 50 -3.42 -26.33 3.18
CA ALA A 50 -3.15 -25.56 1.96
C ALA A 50 -4.40 -24.88 1.37
N ALA A 51 -5.44 -24.66 2.16
CA ALA A 51 -6.47 -23.67 1.83
C ALA A 51 -5.99 -22.29 2.34
N VAL A 52 -4.83 -21.85 1.84
CA VAL A 52 -4.48 -20.43 1.91
C VAL A 52 -5.53 -19.73 1.06
N ASN A 53 -6.25 -18.81 1.67
CA ASN A 53 -7.32 -18.02 1.08
C ASN A 53 -6.72 -17.16 -0.07
N GLN A 54 -6.46 -17.78 -1.22
CA GLN A 54 -6.01 -17.08 -2.41
C GLN A 54 -7.21 -16.25 -2.87
N ALA A 55 -7.19 -14.95 -2.55
CA ALA A 55 -8.18 -14.03 -3.05
C ALA A 55 -8.30 -14.24 -4.57
N SER A 56 -9.50 -14.60 -5.03
CA SER A 56 -9.76 -14.86 -6.44
C SER A 56 -9.34 -13.65 -7.28
N LEU A 57 -8.87 -13.88 -8.51
CA LEU A 57 -8.65 -12.80 -9.49
C LEU A 57 -9.92 -11.96 -9.70
N TRP A 58 -11.10 -12.55 -9.47
CA TRP A 58 -12.39 -11.89 -9.44
C TRP A 58 -12.71 -11.30 -8.06
N ASN A 59 -11.74 -10.62 -7.44
CA ASN A 59 -12.00 -9.83 -6.26
C ASN A 59 -12.37 -8.39 -6.66
N ILE A 60 -13.15 -7.73 -5.80
CA ILE A 60 -13.67 -6.39 -6.06
C ILE A 60 -12.56 -5.35 -6.27
N ALA A 61 -11.41 -5.49 -5.60
CA ALA A 61 -10.28 -4.59 -5.76
C ALA A 61 -9.67 -4.71 -7.17
N ASN A 62 -9.46 -5.93 -7.66
CA ASN A 62 -8.92 -6.17 -8.99
C ASN A 62 -9.85 -5.70 -10.11
N ILE A 63 -11.16 -5.89 -9.95
CA ILE A 63 -12.15 -5.34 -10.90
C ILE A 63 -12.05 -3.82 -10.95
N LEU A 64 -11.89 -3.15 -9.80
CA LEU A 64 -11.68 -1.71 -9.73
C LEU A 64 -10.39 -1.27 -10.44
N THR A 65 -9.28 -1.97 -10.22
CA THR A 65 -8.02 -1.72 -10.92
C THR A 65 -8.16 -1.89 -12.44
N MET A 66 -8.85 -2.94 -12.89
CA MET A 66 -9.11 -3.17 -14.32
C MET A 66 -9.99 -2.09 -14.94
N VAL A 67 -11.06 -1.68 -14.24
CA VAL A 67 -11.92 -0.58 -14.67
C VAL A 67 -11.12 0.73 -14.75
N ARG A 68 -10.22 1.00 -13.80
CA ARG A 68 -9.30 2.15 -13.85
C ARG A 68 -8.41 2.08 -15.09
N LEU A 69 -7.85 0.93 -15.39
CA LEU A 69 -6.99 0.74 -16.57
C LEU A 69 -7.74 1.05 -17.87
N VAL A 70 -9.02 0.69 -17.96
CA VAL A 70 -9.90 0.99 -19.11
C VAL A 70 -10.35 2.46 -19.12
N LEU A 71 -10.53 3.08 -17.95
CA LEU A 71 -10.84 4.50 -17.83
C LEU A 71 -9.71 5.39 -18.37
N VAL A 72 -8.45 4.96 -18.33
CA VAL A 72 -7.32 5.76 -18.85
C VAL A 72 -7.44 6.08 -20.34
N PRO A 73 -7.57 5.11 -21.27
CA PRO A 73 -7.76 5.43 -22.68
C PRO A 73 -9.08 6.17 -22.92
N GLY A 74 -10.15 5.85 -22.17
CA GLY A 74 -11.41 6.58 -22.24
C GLY A 74 -11.25 8.06 -21.88
N PHE A 75 -10.52 8.36 -20.81
CA PHE A 75 -10.17 9.72 -20.39
C PHE A 75 -9.37 10.45 -21.48
N VAL A 76 -8.37 9.80 -22.08
CA VAL A 76 -7.57 10.41 -23.17
C VAL A 76 -8.47 10.78 -24.36
N VAL A 77 -9.36 9.88 -24.77
CA VAL A 77 -10.31 10.15 -25.86
C VAL A 77 -11.20 11.34 -25.50
N LEU A 78 -11.79 11.36 -24.30
CA LEU A 78 -12.64 12.47 -23.84
C LEU A 78 -11.88 13.80 -23.81
N MET A 79 -10.62 13.78 -23.38
CA MET A 79 -9.79 14.98 -23.25
C MET A 79 -9.35 15.57 -24.59
N LEU A 80 -9.18 14.73 -25.62
CA LEU A 80 -8.73 15.15 -26.96
C LEU A 80 -9.89 15.29 -27.96
N MET A 81 -11.11 14.91 -27.57
CA MET A 81 -12.29 14.99 -28.42
C MET A 81 -12.58 16.43 -28.82
N ASP A 82 -12.99 16.62 -30.07
CA ASP A 82 -13.36 17.92 -30.64
C ASP A 82 -12.31 19.03 -30.41
N GLY A 83 -11.03 18.68 -30.54
CA GLY A 83 -9.91 19.60 -30.32
C GLY A 83 -9.57 19.87 -28.86
N GLY A 84 -10.26 19.24 -27.91
CA GLY A 84 -9.93 19.22 -26.47
C GLY A 84 -10.38 20.44 -25.67
N TYR A 85 -11.14 21.34 -26.29
CA TYR A 85 -11.64 22.57 -25.64
C TYR A 85 -13.16 22.66 -25.53
N ASP A 86 -13.89 21.68 -26.07
CA ASP A 86 -15.33 21.62 -25.89
C ASP A 86 -15.69 21.43 -24.39
N PRO A 87 -16.56 22.29 -23.82
CA PRO A 87 -16.90 22.24 -22.40
C PRO A 87 -17.57 20.93 -21.95
N VAL A 88 -18.38 20.31 -22.81
CA VAL A 88 -19.09 19.07 -22.50
C VAL A 88 -18.10 17.92 -22.42
N TRP A 89 -17.21 17.80 -23.40
CA TRP A 89 -16.17 16.77 -23.40
C TRP A 89 -15.20 16.93 -22.23
N ARG A 90 -14.80 18.16 -21.88
CA ARG A 90 -13.96 18.42 -20.70
C ARG A 90 -14.67 18.11 -19.38
N ALA A 91 -15.98 18.34 -19.28
CA ALA A 91 -16.75 17.95 -18.09
C ALA A 91 -16.79 16.42 -17.92
N TRP A 92 -16.97 15.68 -19.02
CA TRP A 92 -16.89 14.20 -18.99
C TRP A 92 -15.49 13.68 -18.69
N ALA A 93 -14.44 14.28 -19.27
CA ALA A 93 -13.05 13.95 -18.96
C ALA A 93 -12.75 14.19 -17.47
N TRP A 94 -13.22 15.32 -16.92
CA TRP A 94 -13.10 15.63 -15.50
C TRP A 94 -13.83 14.62 -14.62
N ALA A 95 -15.06 14.24 -14.98
CA ALA A 95 -15.82 13.25 -14.24
C ALA A 95 -15.12 11.88 -14.24
N ALA A 96 -14.61 11.44 -15.40
CA ALA A 96 -13.84 10.20 -15.51
C ALA A 96 -12.57 10.24 -14.65
N PHE A 97 -11.83 11.36 -14.68
CA PHE A 97 -10.64 11.59 -13.86
C PHE A 97 -10.97 11.56 -12.36
N ALA A 98 -12.02 12.27 -11.93
CA ALA A 98 -12.45 12.33 -10.55
C ALA A 98 -12.89 10.95 -10.03
N VAL A 99 -13.69 10.22 -10.82
CA VAL A 99 -14.08 8.84 -10.48
C VAL A 99 -12.83 7.97 -10.34
N ALA A 100 -11.92 7.97 -11.31
CA ALA A 100 -10.71 7.17 -11.25
C ALA A 100 -9.85 7.45 -10.00
N MET A 101 -9.68 8.73 -9.64
CA MET A 101 -8.94 9.18 -8.45
C MET A 101 -9.63 8.81 -7.14
N ILE A 102 -10.96 8.90 -7.07
CA ILE A 102 -11.72 8.56 -5.87
C ILE A 102 -11.71 7.05 -5.66
N THR A 103 -11.94 6.29 -6.73
CA THR A 103 -11.95 4.82 -6.73
C THR A 103 -10.62 4.24 -6.22
N ASP A 104 -9.48 4.89 -6.53
CA ASP A 104 -8.11 4.56 -6.07
C ASP A 104 -7.89 4.65 -4.55
N VAL A 105 -8.63 5.56 -3.90
CA VAL A 105 -8.57 5.66 -2.45
C VAL A 105 -9.40 4.55 -1.81
N PHE A 106 -10.52 4.21 -2.43
CA PHE A 106 -11.46 3.24 -1.91
C PHE A 106 -10.99 1.79 -2.08
N ASP A 107 -10.47 1.39 -3.24
CA ASP A 107 -9.90 0.03 -3.42
C ASP A 107 -8.66 -0.19 -2.56
N GLY A 108 -7.76 0.80 -2.43
CA GLY A 108 -6.60 0.72 -1.56
C GLY A 108 -7.00 0.53 -0.09
N HIS A 109 -8.12 1.11 0.33
CA HIS A 109 -8.69 0.86 1.66
C HIS A 109 -9.33 -0.53 1.75
N LEU A 110 -10.11 -0.93 0.75
CA LEU A 110 -10.84 -2.20 0.74
C LEU A 110 -9.89 -3.41 0.68
N ALA A 111 -8.88 -3.37 -0.18
CA ALA A 111 -7.88 -4.43 -0.29
C ALA A 111 -7.11 -4.65 1.03
N ARG A 112 -6.81 -3.57 1.76
CA ARG A 112 -6.12 -3.64 3.05
C ARG A 112 -7.01 -4.12 4.20
N THR A 113 -8.29 -3.77 4.17
CA THR A 113 -9.25 -4.14 5.23
C THR A 113 -9.72 -5.59 5.09
N TYR A 114 -9.81 -6.10 3.86
CA TYR A 114 -10.35 -7.43 3.58
C TYR A 114 -9.28 -8.48 3.20
N ASP A 115 -7.98 -8.14 3.29
CA ASP A 115 -6.84 -9.01 2.93
C ASP A 115 -6.94 -9.59 1.50
N LEU A 116 -7.55 -8.84 0.58
CA LEU A 116 -7.81 -9.26 -0.80
C LEU A 116 -6.61 -9.00 -1.73
N VAL A 117 -5.39 -9.20 -1.21
CA VAL A 117 -4.16 -8.87 -1.93
C VAL A 117 -3.80 -10.02 -2.87
N THR A 118 -3.84 -9.75 -4.18
CA THR A 118 -3.43 -10.70 -5.23
C THR A 118 -2.10 -10.31 -5.87
N ASP A 119 -1.38 -11.28 -6.43
CA ASP A 119 -0.10 -11.00 -7.12
C ASP A 119 -0.28 -10.16 -8.37
N PHE A 120 -1.42 -10.26 -9.05
CA PHE A 120 -1.78 -9.36 -10.15
C PHE A 120 -1.98 -7.93 -9.65
N GLY A 121 -2.79 -7.72 -8.60
CA GLY A 121 -3.03 -6.39 -8.02
C GLY A 121 -1.74 -5.70 -7.58
N LYS A 122 -0.79 -6.44 -6.97
CA LYS A 122 0.53 -5.91 -6.58
C LYS A 122 1.30 -5.27 -7.74
N ILE A 123 1.11 -5.75 -8.98
CA ILE A 123 1.80 -5.27 -10.18
C ILE A 123 0.95 -4.23 -10.91
N ALA A 124 -0.37 -4.47 -11.00
CA ALA A 124 -1.30 -3.61 -11.73
C ALA A 124 -1.56 -2.28 -11.01
N ASP A 125 -1.69 -2.28 -9.68
CA ASP A 125 -2.01 -1.07 -8.90
C ASP A 125 -0.96 0.04 -9.13
N PRO A 126 0.36 -0.17 -8.96
CA PRO A 126 1.34 0.90 -9.18
C PRO A 126 1.36 1.49 -10.60
N ILE A 127 0.89 0.73 -11.59
CA ILE A 127 0.78 1.15 -12.98
C ILE A 127 -0.51 1.97 -13.14
N ALA A 128 -1.65 1.43 -12.69
CA ALA A 128 -2.95 2.06 -12.82
C ALA A 128 -3.05 3.37 -12.02
N ASP A 129 -2.51 3.39 -10.79
CA ASP A 129 -2.45 4.58 -9.90
C ASP A 129 -1.82 5.79 -10.61
N LYS A 130 -0.82 5.54 -11.47
CA LYS A 130 -0.07 6.59 -12.16
C LYS A 130 -0.51 6.82 -13.58
N ALA A 131 -1.17 5.84 -14.20
CA ALA A 131 -1.57 5.93 -15.59
C ALA A 131 -2.57 7.08 -15.80
N ILE A 132 -3.57 7.23 -14.92
CA ILE A 132 -4.57 8.30 -15.06
C ILE A 132 -3.97 9.70 -14.85
N MET A 133 -3.16 9.86 -13.80
CA MET A 133 -2.47 11.12 -13.50
C MET A 133 -1.49 11.49 -14.62
N GLY A 134 -0.73 10.51 -15.10
CA GLY A 134 0.23 10.71 -16.17
C GLY A 134 -0.43 11.01 -17.51
N ALA A 135 -1.50 10.30 -17.85
CA ALA A 135 -2.29 10.58 -19.04
C ALA A 135 -2.86 12.01 -19.01
N ALA A 136 -3.39 12.45 -17.87
CA ALA A 136 -3.88 13.81 -17.70
C ALA A 136 -2.79 14.87 -17.91
N LEU A 137 -1.62 14.71 -17.28
CA LEU A 137 -0.50 15.64 -17.48
C LEU A 137 -0.01 15.70 -18.92
N ILE A 138 0.09 14.53 -19.59
CA ILE A 138 0.50 14.44 -20.99
C ILE A 138 -0.52 15.13 -21.90
N CYS A 139 -1.82 14.86 -21.71
CA CYS A 139 -2.88 15.49 -22.52
C CYS A 139 -2.89 17.01 -22.32
N LEU A 140 -2.76 17.48 -21.08
CA LEU A 140 -2.69 18.91 -20.78
C LEU A 140 -1.47 19.58 -21.42
N SER A 141 -0.31 18.92 -21.44
CA SER A 141 0.86 19.45 -22.15
C SER A 141 0.73 19.39 -23.67
N TYR A 142 0.06 18.37 -24.19
CA TYR A 142 -0.22 18.24 -25.60
C TYR A 142 -1.17 19.33 -26.11
N LEU A 143 -2.21 19.65 -25.34
CA LEU A 143 -3.14 20.74 -25.64
C LEU A 143 -2.51 22.13 -25.45
N GLY A 144 -1.36 22.22 -24.78
CA GLY A 144 -0.66 23.49 -24.51
C GLY A 144 -1.09 24.18 -23.21
N ASP A 145 -1.96 23.56 -22.43
CA ASP A 145 -2.41 24.07 -21.13
C ASP A 145 -1.29 24.02 -20.08
N LEU A 146 -0.34 23.07 -20.20
CA LEU A 146 0.82 22.92 -19.31
C LEU A 146 2.15 22.87 -20.07
N PRO A 147 3.18 23.61 -19.63
CA PRO A 147 4.50 23.49 -20.24
C PRO A 147 5.12 22.12 -19.94
N TRP A 148 5.75 21.52 -20.95
CA TRP A 148 6.29 20.15 -20.88
C TRP A 148 7.28 19.91 -19.72
N TRP A 149 7.99 20.94 -19.26
CA TRP A 149 8.89 20.81 -18.12
C TRP A 149 8.15 20.49 -16.81
N VAL A 150 6.93 20.99 -16.61
CA VAL A 150 6.10 20.67 -15.43
C VAL A 150 5.73 19.19 -15.45
N THR A 151 5.22 18.72 -16.59
CA THR A 151 4.87 17.32 -16.81
C THR A 151 6.08 16.40 -16.63
N GLY A 152 7.23 16.78 -17.19
CA GLY A 152 8.49 16.05 -17.05
C GLY A 152 8.96 15.94 -15.59
N VAL A 153 8.88 17.03 -14.81
CA VAL A 153 9.25 17.02 -13.38
C VAL A 153 8.32 16.13 -12.58
N ILE A 154 7.01 16.23 -12.78
CA ILE A 154 6.02 15.46 -12.02
C ILE A 154 6.13 13.97 -12.35
N LEU A 155 6.09 13.61 -13.65
CA LEU A 155 6.21 12.23 -14.09
C LEU A 155 7.56 11.62 -13.72
N GLY A 156 8.65 12.34 -13.98
CA GLY A 156 10.00 11.89 -13.66
C GLY A 156 10.16 11.60 -12.16
N ARG A 157 9.64 12.47 -11.29
CA ARG A 157 9.63 12.23 -9.84
C ARG A 157 8.80 11.01 -9.48
N GLU A 158 7.60 10.85 -10.04
CA GLU A 158 6.71 9.74 -9.68
C GLU A 158 7.24 8.38 -10.13
N LEU A 159 7.80 8.28 -11.33
CA LEU A 159 8.46 7.07 -11.80
C LEU A 159 9.78 6.82 -11.04
N GLY A 160 10.59 7.87 -10.88
CA GLY A 160 11.89 7.80 -10.22
C GLY A 160 11.82 7.35 -8.76
N ILE A 161 10.86 7.86 -7.97
CA ILE A 161 10.68 7.42 -6.57
C ILE A 161 10.22 5.96 -6.49
N THR A 162 9.37 5.51 -7.40
CA THR A 162 8.93 4.11 -7.39
C THR A 162 10.06 3.17 -7.78
N LEU A 163 10.85 3.52 -8.79
CA LEU A 163 12.02 2.75 -9.16
C LEU A 163 13.03 2.72 -7.99
N LEU A 164 13.28 3.88 -7.36
CA LEU A 164 14.19 3.97 -6.22
C LEU A 164 13.71 3.09 -5.06
N ARG A 165 12.41 3.10 -4.75
CA ARG A 165 11.80 2.23 -3.73
C ARG A 165 12.03 0.76 -4.04
N PHE A 166 11.87 0.35 -5.29
CA PHE A 166 12.15 -1.01 -5.73
C PHE A 166 13.62 -1.40 -5.57
N ILE A 167 14.56 -0.50 -5.89
CA ILE A 167 15.99 -0.77 -5.76
C ILE A 167 16.43 -0.87 -4.29
N VAL A 168 15.89 0.00 -3.43
CA VAL A 168 16.33 0.09 -2.02
C VAL A 168 15.67 -0.92 -1.09
N ILE A 169 14.60 -1.61 -1.52
CA ILE A 169 13.88 -2.58 -0.69
C ILE A 169 14.79 -3.70 -0.15
N ARG A 170 15.85 -4.04 -0.90
CA ARG A 170 16.88 -5.03 -0.50
C ARG A 170 17.80 -4.57 0.64
N TYR A 171 17.80 -3.28 0.96
CA TYR A 171 18.61 -2.66 2.02
C TYR A 171 17.77 -2.19 3.22
N GLY A 172 16.44 -2.29 3.12
CA GLY A 172 15.50 -1.90 4.17
C GLY A 172 14.26 -1.19 3.62
N VAL A 173 13.28 -0.98 4.49
CA VAL A 173 12.02 -0.33 4.12
C VAL A 173 12.11 1.16 4.43
N ILE A 174 11.97 2.02 3.41
CA ILE A 174 11.86 3.47 3.62
C ILE A 174 10.45 3.78 4.13
N PRO A 175 10.29 4.33 5.36
CA PRO A 175 9.00 4.68 5.91
C PRO A 175 8.30 5.73 5.03
N ALA A 176 7.00 5.57 4.82
CA ALA A 176 6.22 6.51 4.02
C ALA A 176 6.15 7.87 4.73
N SER A 177 6.62 8.93 4.08
CA SER A 177 6.52 10.28 4.65
C SER A 177 5.09 10.81 4.57
N ARG A 178 4.65 11.55 5.59
CA ARG A 178 3.32 12.22 5.61
C ARG A 178 3.13 13.18 4.45
N GLY A 179 4.23 13.72 3.90
CA GLY A 179 4.22 14.60 2.73
C GLY A 179 3.67 13.95 1.45
N GLY A 180 3.72 12.62 1.34
CA GLY A 180 3.17 11.90 0.18
C GLY A 180 1.66 12.10 0.00
N LYS A 181 0.89 12.03 1.09
CA LYS A 181 -0.58 12.18 1.04
C LYS A 181 -1.02 13.58 0.60
N LEU A 182 -0.38 14.61 1.17
CA LEU A 182 -0.68 16.00 0.83
C LEU A 182 -0.31 16.28 -0.64
N LYS A 183 0.80 15.72 -1.13
CA LYS A 183 1.21 15.86 -2.53
C LYS A 183 0.14 15.33 -3.47
N THR A 184 -0.32 14.10 -3.25
CA THR A 184 -1.32 13.47 -4.13
C THR A 184 -2.63 14.26 -4.13
N LEU A 185 -3.07 14.77 -2.97
CA LEU A 185 -4.27 15.59 -2.89
C LEU A 185 -4.12 16.91 -3.66
N ILE A 186 -3.07 17.69 -3.37
CA ILE A 186 -2.84 18.98 -4.03
C ILE A 186 -2.64 18.80 -5.53
N GLN A 187 -1.89 17.78 -5.95
CA GLN A 187 -1.65 17.49 -7.36
C GLN A 187 -2.93 17.04 -8.07
N GLY A 188 -3.73 16.17 -7.45
CA GLY A 188 -5.02 15.75 -7.99
C GLY A 188 -6.00 16.91 -8.16
N ILE A 189 -6.05 17.83 -7.18
CA ILE A 189 -6.83 19.07 -7.30
C ILE A 189 -6.29 19.94 -8.42
N ALA A 190 -4.96 20.15 -8.49
CA ALA A 190 -4.33 20.95 -9.54
C ALA A 190 -4.70 20.41 -10.92
N VAL A 191 -4.46 19.13 -11.17
CA VAL A 191 -4.74 18.49 -12.46
C VAL A 191 -6.25 18.51 -12.75
N GLY A 192 -7.11 18.22 -11.77
CA GLY A 192 -8.56 18.31 -11.94
C GLY A 192 -9.02 19.71 -12.34
N MET A 193 -8.46 20.77 -11.74
CA MET A 193 -8.76 22.16 -12.12
C MET A 193 -8.26 22.51 -13.52
N TYR A 194 -7.24 21.84 -14.04
CA TYR A 194 -6.78 22.01 -15.41
C TYR A 194 -7.60 21.19 -16.39
N VAL A 195 -8.07 19.99 -16.01
CA VAL A 195 -8.93 19.17 -16.86
C VAL A 195 -10.26 19.88 -17.10
N LEU A 196 -10.85 20.44 -16.05
CA LEU A 196 -12.04 21.28 -16.17
C LEU A 196 -11.64 22.62 -16.81
N ALA A 197 -12.28 23.02 -17.92
CA ALA A 197 -12.05 24.35 -18.54
C ALA A 197 -12.61 25.46 -17.64
N LEU A 198 -11.90 25.79 -16.57
CA LEU A 198 -12.29 26.83 -15.63
C LEU A 198 -11.97 28.22 -16.18
N GLU A 199 -12.94 29.12 -16.05
CA GLU A 199 -12.82 30.53 -16.42
C GLU A 199 -12.73 31.45 -15.18
N GLY A 200 -12.30 32.70 -15.39
CA GLY A 200 -12.27 33.73 -14.34
C GLY A 200 -11.22 33.47 -13.25
N TRP A 201 -11.55 33.79 -11.99
CA TRP A 201 -10.62 33.70 -10.86
C TRP A 201 -10.09 32.27 -10.61
N LEU A 202 -10.88 31.25 -10.98
CA LEU A 202 -10.49 29.85 -10.89
C LEU A 202 -9.37 29.49 -11.88
N ALA A 203 -9.31 30.16 -13.04
CA ALA A 203 -8.23 30.01 -14.00
C ALA A 203 -6.89 30.54 -13.47
N THR A 204 -6.92 31.60 -12.65
CA THR A 204 -5.72 32.10 -11.96
C THR A 204 -5.34 31.16 -10.82
N LEU A 205 -6.32 30.67 -10.06
CA LEU A 205 -6.09 29.78 -8.93
C LEU A 205 -5.44 28.46 -9.36
N ARG A 206 -5.87 27.84 -10.48
CA ARG A 206 -5.28 26.57 -10.94
C ARG A 206 -3.76 26.68 -11.11
N TRP A 207 -3.25 27.81 -11.59
CA TRP A 207 -1.82 28.02 -11.78
C TRP A 207 -1.06 28.00 -10.45
N TRP A 208 -1.57 28.69 -9.42
CA TRP A 208 -1.00 28.68 -8.08
C TRP A 208 -1.03 27.30 -7.43
N VAL A 209 -2.15 26.57 -7.58
CA VAL A 209 -2.27 25.21 -7.05
C VAL A 209 -1.30 24.25 -7.76
N MET A 210 -1.12 24.38 -9.07
CA MET A 210 -0.13 23.62 -9.83
C MET A 210 1.30 23.97 -9.42
N ALA A 211 1.62 25.25 -9.22
CA ALA A 211 2.92 25.68 -8.72
C ALA A 211 3.22 25.05 -7.34
N ALA A 212 2.24 25.07 -6.42
CA ALA A 212 2.36 24.39 -5.13
C ALA A 212 2.57 22.88 -5.29
N ALA A 213 1.85 22.22 -6.21
CA ALA A 213 2.03 20.80 -6.50
C ALA A 213 3.45 20.48 -7.01
N VAL A 214 4.01 21.32 -7.89
CA VAL A 214 5.38 21.17 -8.40
C VAL A 214 6.40 21.36 -7.28
N ILE A 215 6.29 22.43 -6.47
CA ILE A 215 7.19 22.69 -5.35
C ILE A 215 7.18 21.50 -4.38
N LEU A 216 5.99 21.04 -3.99
CA LEU A 216 5.85 19.89 -3.09
C LEU A 216 6.41 18.62 -3.72
N THR A 217 6.27 18.45 -5.03
CA THR A 217 6.86 17.33 -5.78
C THR A 217 8.38 17.33 -5.72
N VAL A 218 9.01 18.49 -5.93
CA VAL A 218 10.47 18.64 -5.87
C VAL A 218 10.97 18.41 -4.43
N VAL A 219 10.38 19.08 -3.45
CA VAL A 219 10.78 18.96 -2.03
C VAL A 219 10.68 17.51 -1.55
N THR A 220 9.53 16.87 -1.79
CA THR A 220 9.35 15.47 -1.39
C THR A 220 10.25 14.51 -2.18
N GLY A 221 10.61 14.85 -3.42
CA GLY A 221 11.57 14.09 -4.21
C GLY A 221 12.97 14.13 -3.61
N ILE A 222 13.45 15.32 -3.24
CA ILE A 222 14.75 15.51 -2.59
C ILE A 222 14.81 14.76 -1.26
N ASP A 223 13.77 14.88 -0.43
CA ASP A 223 13.72 14.20 0.86
C ASP A 223 13.79 12.68 0.71
N TYR A 224 13.11 12.14 -0.30
CA TYR A 224 13.13 10.70 -0.56
C TYR A 224 14.50 10.21 -1.03
N VAL A 225 15.16 10.95 -1.93
CA VAL A 225 16.52 10.63 -2.39
C VAL A 225 17.51 10.66 -1.22
N ARG A 226 17.42 11.66 -0.34
CA ARG A 226 18.26 11.73 0.87
C ARG A 226 18.08 10.50 1.76
N GLN A 227 16.84 10.10 2.03
CA GLN A 227 16.54 8.90 2.82
C GLN A 227 17.08 7.63 2.17
N ALA A 228 16.95 7.50 0.85
CA ALA A 228 17.47 6.36 0.10
C ALA A 228 19.00 6.26 0.16
N ILE A 229 19.72 7.38 0.07
CA ILE A 229 21.19 7.41 0.18
C ILE A 229 21.62 6.98 1.59
N VAL A 230 20.97 7.50 2.63
CA VAL A 230 21.29 7.14 4.03
C VAL A 230 21.05 5.65 4.28
N LEU A 231 19.94 5.09 3.78
CA LEU A 231 19.62 3.68 3.94
C LEU A 231 20.64 2.79 3.22
N ARG A 232 21.03 3.14 2.00
CA ARG A 232 22.06 2.40 1.25
C ARG A 232 23.40 2.36 1.99
N ARG A 233 23.82 3.48 2.59
CA ARG A 233 25.09 3.55 3.35
C ARG A 233 25.08 2.63 4.58
N ARG A 234 23.97 2.61 5.34
CA ARG A 234 23.83 1.73 6.50
C ARG A 234 23.83 0.25 6.11
N GLY A 235 23.08 -0.11 5.07
CA GLY A 235 23.01 -1.49 4.59
C GLY A 235 24.32 -2.02 4.01
N THR A 236 25.21 -1.17 3.49
CA THR A 236 26.56 -1.59 3.09
C THR A 236 27.46 -1.83 4.31
N ALA A 237 27.46 -0.91 5.28
CA ALA A 237 28.27 -1.04 6.49
C ALA A 237 27.92 -2.27 7.33
N GLU A 238 26.63 -2.63 7.42
CA GLU A 238 26.20 -3.85 8.12
C GLU A 238 26.68 -5.14 7.43
N ARG A 239 26.78 -5.13 6.09
CA ARG A 239 27.29 -6.28 5.32
C ARG A 239 28.80 -6.44 5.46
N GLU A 240 29.53 -5.33 5.50
CA GLU A 240 30.99 -5.33 5.73
C GLU A 240 31.30 -5.85 7.14
N ALA A 241 30.60 -5.34 8.17
CA ALA A 241 30.75 -5.84 9.54
C ALA A 241 30.41 -7.32 9.71
N ALA A 242 29.41 -7.83 8.98
CA ALA A 242 29.05 -9.25 9.00
C ALA A 242 30.11 -10.15 8.31
N ALA A 243 30.80 -9.64 7.27
CA ALA A 243 31.88 -10.35 6.61
C ALA A 243 33.13 -10.43 7.50
N GLU A 244 33.50 -9.35 8.19
CA GLU A 244 34.63 -9.33 9.12
C GLU A 244 34.41 -10.22 10.35
N GLY A 245 33.16 -10.33 10.83
CA GLY A 245 32.81 -11.18 11.97
C GLY A 245 32.75 -12.68 11.68
N THR A 246 32.87 -13.12 10.42
CA THR A 246 32.88 -14.55 10.04
C THR A 246 34.27 -15.11 9.78
N GLU A 247 35.31 -14.28 9.77
CA GLU A 247 36.72 -14.69 9.58
C GLU A 247 37.50 -14.92 10.90
N HIS A 248 36.83 -14.82 12.05
CA HIS A 248 37.39 -15.08 13.38
C HIS A 248 36.72 -16.29 14.06
#